data_AF-A0A935HPC8-F1
#
_entry.id   AF-A0A935HPC8-F1
#
_cell.length_a   1.000
_cell.length_b   1.000
_cell.length_c   1.000
_cell.angle_alpha   90.00
_cell.angle_beta   90.00
_cell.angle_gamma   90.00
#
_symmetry.space_group_name_H-M   'P 1'
#
loop_
_entity.id
_entity.type
_entity.pdbx_description
1 polymer ?
#
loop_
_entity_poly.entity_id
_entity_poly.type
_entity_poly.pdbx_seq_one_letter_code
_entity_poly.pdbx_strand_id
1 'polypeptide(L)'
;MIRSIPLLIIILLGCTHDGASQSDAGAWPICSSVPQEFVAEVQRTLTDSTDLFRGAYPPATPLTCELLSMLQEELKNDSSRYCFDRLSRRYWGEDPHARLTHTYIARHLNFALAMAATAHWNEDHRILGSIELMDYRRMRPMVCGTKEGYARLEQQDRAAVRYLISVLETTPIFIIGSENATIHDTYIRTVMRTLDTFTGQQHDVTGDQRLRVDMSEDRLRKAIAEWRSWLTP
;
A
#
# COMPACT_ATOMS: atom_id res chain seq x y z
N MET A 1 -3.75 -41.35 -61.74
CA MET A 1 -5.15 -41.11 -61.29
C MET A 1 -5.25 -41.51 -59.83
N ILE A 2 -5.17 -40.54 -58.91
CA ILE A 2 -5.57 -40.70 -57.50
C ILE A 2 -6.33 -39.42 -57.14
N ARG A 3 -7.52 -39.62 -56.57
CA ARG A 3 -8.56 -38.61 -56.31
C ARG A 3 -8.29 -37.82 -55.03
N SER A 4 -8.89 -36.62 -55.02
CA SER A 4 -8.93 -35.55 -54.03
C SER A 4 -9.29 -35.95 -52.59
N ILE A 5 -8.76 -35.18 -51.62
CA ILE A 5 -9.46 -34.72 -50.41
C ILE A 5 -9.01 -33.28 -50.10
N PRO A 6 -9.90 -32.27 -50.11
CA PRO A 6 -9.58 -30.93 -49.62
C PRO A 6 -9.76 -30.89 -48.10
N LEU A 7 -8.71 -30.54 -47.35
CA LEU A 7 -8.82 -30.32 -45.92
C LEU A 7 -9.36 -28.91 -45.66
N LEU A 8 -10.58 -28.86 -45.14
CA LEU A 8 -11.28 -27.68 -44.65
C LEU A 8 -10.54 -27.16 -43.39
N ILE A 9 -9.88 -26.01 -43.45
CA ILE A 9 -9.36 -25.35 -42.25
C ILE A 9 -10.48 -24.49 -41.67
N ILE A 10 -11.08 -24.99 -40.59
CA ILE A 10 -12.06 -24.28 -39.77
C ILE A 10 -11.32 -23.27 -38.89
N ILE A 11 -11.75 -22.02 -38.97
CA ILE A 11 -11.35 -20.92 -38.09
C ILE A 11 -11.88 -21.22 -36.67
N LEU A 12 -10.99 -21.36 -35.70
CA LEU A 12 -11.32 -21.23 -34.28
C LEU A 12 -10.76 -19.89 -33.80
N LEU A 13 -11.62 -18.87 -33.84
CA LEU A 13 -11.51 -17.66 -33.02
C LEU A 13 -11.65 -18.07 -31.56
N GLY A 14 -10.52 -18.43 -30.94
CA GLY A 14 -10.42 -18.55 -29.50
C GLY A 14 -10.22 -17.16 -28.91
N CYS A 15 -11.29 -16.58 -28.35
CA CYS A 15 -11.16 -15.54 -27.34
C CYS A 15 -10.41 -16.16 -26.15
N THR A 16 -9.11 -15.90 -26.03
CA THR A 16 -8.40 -16.14 -24.78
C THR A 16 -8.92 -15.11 -23.78
N HIS A 17 -9.87 -15.58 -22.99
CA HIS A 17 -10.21 -15.01 -21.69
C HIS A 17 -8.89 -14.86 -20.94
N ASP A 18 -8.46 -13.62 -20.69
CA ASP A 18 -7.26 -13.35 -19.89
C ASP A 18 -7.46 -14.04 -18.54
N GLY A 19 -6.78 -15.17 -18.39
CA GLY A 19 -6.64 -15.86 -17.14
C GLY A 19 -6.03 -14.88 -16.16
N ALA A 20 -6.70 -14.70 -15.03
CA ALA A 20 -6.13 -14.10 -13.85
C ALA A 20 -4.77 -14.76 -13.59
N SER A 21 -3.70 -14.07 -13.99
CA SER A 21 -2.34 -14.44 -13.62
C SER A 21 -2.31 -14.47 -12.10
N GLN A 22 -1.96 -15.63 -11.56
CA GLN A 22 -1.46 -15.78 -10.20
C GLN A 22 -0.48 -14.62 -9.94
N SER A 23 -0.89 -13.68 -9.10
CA SER A 23 -0.03 -12.61 -8.65
C SER A 23 0.98 -13.22 -7.68
N ASP A 24 2.26 -13.20 -8.02
CA ASP A 24 3.31 -13.44 -7.05
C ASP A 24 3.14 -12.40 -5.93
N ALA A 25 2.63 -12.82 -4.78
CA ALA A 25 2.41 -11.96 -3.64
C ALA A 25 3.75 -11.29 -3.27
N GLY A 26 3.86 -9.98 -3.49
CA GLY A 26 5.10 -9.21 -3.26
C GLY A 26 5.87 -8.78 -4.50
N ALA A 27 5.45 -9.15 -5.72
CA ALA A 27 6.05 -8.62 -6.93
C ALA A 27 5.69 -7.14 -7.14
N TRP A 28 6.70 -6.31 -7.42
CA TRP A 28 6.50 -4.88 -7.74
C TRP A 28 5.83 -4.71 -9.09
N PRO A 29 4.94 -3.72 -9.26
CA PRO A 29 4.14 -3.60 -10.47
C PRO A 29 4.96 -3.09 -11.67
N ILE A 30 4.62 -3.58 -12.86
CA ILE A 30 5.14 -3.04 -14.12
C ILE A 30 4.26 -1.85 -14.53
N CYS A 31 4.74 -0.64 -14.29
CA CYS A 31 4.02 0.60 -14.59
C CYS A 31 4.42 1.13 -15.98
N SER A 32 3.43 1.42 -16.82
CA SER A 32 3.65 2.11 -18.10
C SER A 32 3.85 3.62 -17.92
N SER A 33 3.30 4.21 -16.85
CA SER A 33 3.34 5.65 -16.55
C SER A 33 4.54 6.08 -15.70
N VAL A 34 5.31 5.12 -15.17
CA VAL A 34 6.44 5.38 -14.26
C VAL A 34 7.67 4.67 -14.83
N PRO A 35 8.82 5.35 -15.00
CA PRO A 35 10.04 4.74 -15.47
C PRO A 35 10.47 3.57 -14.58
N GLN A 36 10.94 2.49 -15.19
CA GLN A 36 11.31 1.27 -14.45
C GLN A 36 12.52 1.50 -13.55
N GLU A 37 13.42 2.42 -13.90
CA GLU A 37 14.52 2.81 -13.01
C GLU A 37 14.02 3.41 -11.68
N PHE A 38 12.92 4.17 -11.73
CA PHE A 38 12.32 4.76 -10.53
C PHE A 38 11.65 3.69 -9.67
N VAL A 39 10.91 2.76 -10.29
CA VAL A 39 10.32 1.63 -9.56
C VAL A 39 11.40 0.81 -8.84
N ALA A 40 12.52 0.53 -9.53
CA ALA A 40 13.64 -0.19 -8.95
C ALA A 40 14.34 0.59 -7.82
N GLU A 41 14.41 1.93 -7.91
CA GLU A 41 14.89 2.78 -6.83
C GLU A 41 13.98 2.70 -5.60
N VAL A 42 12.66 2.86 -5.78
CA VAL A 42 11.69 2.79 -4.69
C VAL A 42 11.72 1.42 -4.02
N GLN A 43 11.77 0.35 -4.82
CA GLN A 43 11.93 -1.01 -4.30
C GLN A 43 13.18 -1.14 -3.43
N ARG A 44 14.33 -0.65 -3.90
CA ARG A 44 15.60 -0.71 -3.15
C ARG A 44 15.55 0.09 -1.85
N THR A 45 14.81 1.20 -1.83
CA THR A 45 14.64 2.03 -0.63
C THR A 45 13.71 1.37 0.38
N LEU A 46 12.61 0.75 -0.07
CA LEU A 46 11.55 0.26 0.82
C LEU A 46 11.61 -1.22 1.16
N THR A 47 12.48 -2.01 0.52
CA THR A 47 12.64 -3.45 0.82
C THR A 47 13.86 -3.73 1.71
N ASP A 48 13.77 -4.79 2.53
CA ASP A 48 14.88 -5.23 3.37
C ASP A 48 15.89 -6.01 2.53
N SER A 49 16.99 -5.37 2.17
CA SER A 49 18.12 -6.02 1.46
C SER A 49 19.00 -6.90 2.36
N THR A 50 18.74 -6.96 3.67
CA THR A 50 19.64 -7.56 4.68
C THR A 50 19.01 -8.67 5.51
N ASP A 51 17.69 -8.88 5.38
CA ASP A 51 16.91 -9.79 6.23
C ASP A 51 17.18 -9.57 7.72
N LEU A 52 17.23 -8.30 8.13
CA LEU A 52 17.58 -7.87 9.50
C LEU A 52 16.66 -8.52 10.53
N PHE A 53 15.41 -8.73 10.15
CA PHE A 53 14.38 -9.35 10.98
C PHE A 53 14.12 -10.83 10.64
N ARG A 54 14.94 -11.49 9.80
CA ARG A 54 14.85 -12.94 9.49
C ARG A 54 13.46 -13.45 9.14
N GLY A 55 12.73 -12.72 8.31
CA GLY A 55 11.33 -13.04 7.97
C GLY A 55 10.36 -12.98 9.16
N ALA A 56 10.66 -12.23 10.23
CA ALA A 56 9.77 -12.03 11.37
C ALA A 56 8.41 -11.43 10.99
N TYR A 57 8.37 -10.68 9.89
CA TYR A 57 7.19 -10.04 9.36
C TYR A 57 6.92 -10.50 7.93
N PRO A 58 5.64 -10.55 7.50
CA PRO A 58 5.31 -10.76 6.11
C PRO A 58 5.94 -9.67 5.22
N PRO A 59 6.25 -9.97 3.94
CA PRO A 59 6.75 -8.95 3.03
C PRO A 59 5.73 -7.82 2.89
N ALA A 60 6.22 -6.58 2.81
CA ALA A 60 5.36 -5.42 2.61
C ALA A 60 4.69 -5.46 1.23
N THR A 61 3.42 -5.10 1.16
CA THR A 61 2.69 -4.93 -0.10
C THR A 61 3.33 -3.80 -0.91
N PRO A 62 3.73 -4.03 -2.18
CA PRO A 62 4.31 -2.99 -3.02
C PRO A 62 3.32 -1.86 -3.32
N LEU A 63 3.83 -0.63 -3.48
CA LEU A 63 3.02 0.50 -3.92
C LEU A 63 2.43 0.26 -5.32
N THR A 64 1.19 0.68 -5.53
CA THR A 64 0.53 0.63 -6.85
C THR A 64 1.12 1.66 -7.82
N CYS A 65 0.92 1.49 -9.12
CA CYS A 65 1.42 2.44 -10.13
C CYS A 65 0.92 3.88 -9.96
N GLU A 66 -0.31 4.06 -9.49
CA GLU A 66 -0.85 5.40 -9.19
C GLU A 66 -0.09 6.06 -8.03
N LEU A 67 0.21 5.31 -6.97
CA LEU A 67 0.98 5.81 -5.82
C LEU A 67 2.44 6.07 -6.18
N LEU A 68 3.04 5.20 -7.00
CA LEU A 68 4.38 5.42 -7.54
C LEU A 68 4.47 6.68 -8.40
N SER A 69 3.43 6.98 -9.20
CA SER A 69 3.37 8.21 -9.98
C SER A 69 3.29 9.46 -9.07
N MET A 70 2.48 9.39 -8.00
CA MET A 70 2.38 10.47 -7.02
C MET A 70 3.69 10.68 -6.25
N LEU A 71 4.36 9.58 -5.88
CA LEU A 71 5.67 9.63 -5.24
C LEU A 71 6.71 10.25 -6.17
N GLN A 72 6.76 9.83 -7.43
CA GLN A 72 7.70 10.40 -8.40
C GLN A 72 7.56 11.93 -8.52
N GLU A 73 6.31 12.43 -8.56
CA GLU A 73 6.07 13.88 -8.59
C GLU A 73 6.58 14.55 -7.31
N GLU A 74 6.32 13.95 -6.15
CA GLU A 74 6.73 14.48 -4.86
C GLU A 74 8.27 14.54 -4.71
N LEU A 75 8.98 13.53 -5.21
CA LEU A 75 10.45 13.46 -5.09
C LEU A 75 11.21 14.44 -6.01
N LYS A 76 10.49 15.25 -6.79
CA LYS A 76 11.07 16.46 -7.41
C LYS A 76 11.42 17.53 -6.36
N ASN A 77 10.79 17.49 -5.19
CA ASN A 77 11.16 18.34 -4.06
C ASN A 77 12.39 17.76 -3.35
N ASP A 78 13.45 18.58 -3.22
CA ASP A 78 14.71 18.15 -2.60
C ASP A 78 14.56 17.68 -1.15
N SER A 79 13.66 18.31 -0.38
CA SER A 79 13.40 17.91 1.02
C SER A 79 12.68 16.56 1.06
N SER A 80 11.69 16.37 0.19
CA SER A 80 10.97 15.10 0.11
C SER A 80 11.87 13.97 -0.36
N ARG A 81 12.73 14.21 -1.35
CA ARG A 81 13.76 13.25 -1.78
C ARG A 81 14.74 12.91 -0.66
N TYR A 82 15.25 13.93 0.04
CA TYR A 82 16.15 13.73 1.18
C TYR A 82 15.51 12.89 2.30
N CYS A 83 14.23 13.09 2.58
CA CYS A 83 13.48 12.33 3.58
C CYS A 83 13.13 10.91 3.08
N PHE A 84 12.76 10.74 1.82
CA PHE A 84 12.49 9.42 1.24
C PHE A 84 13.72 8.52 1.28
N ASP A 85 14.87 9.05 0.88
CA ASP A 85 16.16 8.36 0.91
C ASP A 85 16.44 7.72 2.28
N ARG A 86 16.04 8.38 3.37
CA ARG A 86 16.26 7.93 4.76
C ARG A 86 15.36 6.80 5.23
N LEU A 87 14.33 6.46 4.45
CA LEU A 87 13.63 5.19 4.62
C LEU A 87 14.51 4.00 4.20
N SER A 88 15.57 4.24 3.41
CA SER A 88 16.49 3.16 3.04
C SER A 88 17.25 2.64 4.26
N ARG A 89 17.36 1.31 4.33
CA ARG A 89 18.17 0.58 5.31
C ARG A 89 19.61 1.10 5.40
N ARG A 90 20.16 1.70 4.33
CA ARG A 90 21.52 2.26 4.32
C ARG A 90 21.74 3.33 5.39
N TYR A 91 20.69 4.05 5.80
CA TYR A 91 20.75 5.11 6.80
C TYR A 91 20.35 4.68 8.21
N TRP A 92 20.00 3.40 8.40
CA TRP A 92 19.58 2.89 9.70
C TRP A 92 20.63 3.07 10.80
N GLY A 93 21.93 3.07 10.45
CA GLY A 93 23.00 3.34 11.42
C GLY A 93 23.03 4.80 11.92
N GLU A 94 22.45 5.73 11.16
CA GLU A 94 22.39 7.16 11.49
C GLU A 94 21.05 7.54 12.12
N ASP A 95 19.95 7.00 11.59
CA ASP A 95 18.57 7.29 12.04
C ASP A 95 17.71 6.01 11.95
N PRO A 96 17.84 5.07 12.92
CA PRO A 96 17.20 3.75 12.87
C PRO A 96 15.67 3.82 12.92
N HIS A 97 15.08 4.97 13.25
CA HIS A 97 13.63 5.14 13.25
C HIS A 97 13.18 6.14 12.19
N ALA A 98 14.06 6.50 11.23
CA ALA A 98 13.80 7.53 10.22
C ALA A 98 13.08 8.75 10.81
N ARG A 99 13.48 9.17 12.01
CA ARG A 99 12.81 10.21 12.80
C ARG A 99 12.72 11.50 12.02
N LEU A 100 13.77 11.82 11.24
CA LEU A 100 13.76 12.99 10.36
C LEU A 100 12.65 12.91 9.31
N THR A 101 12.47 11.75 8.70
CA THR A 101 11.43 11.50 7.69
C THR A 101 10.05 11.62 8.29
N HIS A 102 9.77 10.92 9.39
CA HIS A 102 8.46 10.98 10.05
C HIS A 102 8.13 12.37 10.62
N THR A 103 9.13 13.07 11.18
CA THR A 103 8.97 14.47 11.60
C THR A 103 8.60 15.38 10.41
N TYR A 104 9.23 15.15 9.26
CA TYR A 104 8.92 15.90 8.05
C TYR A 104 7.49 15.62 7.56
N ILE A 105 7.10 14.35 7.50
CA ILE A 105 5.74 13.94 7.11
C ILE A 105 4.69 14.59 8.02
N ALA A 106 4.84 14.45 9.34
CA ALA A 106 3.89 15.00 10.30
C ALA A 106 3.74 16.53 10.21
N ARG A 107 4.84 17.25 9.97
CA ARG A 107 4.82 18.73 9.87
C ARG A 107 4.21 19.24 8.57
N HIS A 108 4.37 18.51 7.48
CA HIS A 108 3.96 18.95 6.13
C HIS A 108 2.73 18.23 5.61
N LEU A 109 2.19 17.27 6.37
CA LEU A 109 1.12 16.36 5.96
C LEU A 109 1.44 15.74 4.58
N ASN A 110 2.66 15.23 4.43
CA ASN A 110 3.13 14.76 3.12
C ASN A 110 2.54 13.40 2.77
N PHE A 111 1.49 13.41 1.94
CA PHE A 111 0.77 12.20 1.53
C PHE A 111 1.67 11.14 0.89
N ALA A 112 2.49 11.53 -0.10
CA ALA A 112 3.25 10.54 -0.88
C ALA A 112 4.35 9.87 -0.04
N LEU A 113 5.01 10.62 0.85
CA LEU A 113 5.98 10.05 1.79
C LEU A 113 5.30 9.18 2.86
N ALA A 114 4.13 9.57 3.36
CA ALA A 114 3.35 8.73 4.28
C ALA A 114 2.96 7.39 3.61
N MET A 115 2.48 7.44 2.36
CA MET A 115 2.22 6.23 1.57
C MET A 115 3.48 5.39 1.38
N ALA A 116 4.63 5.99 1.07
CA ALA A 116 5.90 5.25 0.98
C ALA A 116 6.26 4.54 2.29
N ALA A 117 6.08 5.19 3.43
CA ALA A 117 6.31 4.58 4.74
C ALA A 117 5.39 3.37 5.00
N THR A 118 4.15 3.35 4.47
CA THR A 118 3.26 2.18 4.58
C THR A 118 3.71 0.95 3.80
N ALA A 119 4.61 1.10 2.83
CA ALA A 119 5.19 0.02 2.04
C ALA A 119 6.61 -0.36 2.52
N HIS A 120 7.03 0.16 3.67
CA HIS A 120 8.36 -0.07 4.21
C HIS A 120 8.51 -1.50 4.77
N TRP A 121 9.70 -2.09 4.64
CA TRP A 121 10.00 -3.44 5.11
C TRP A 121 9.83 -3.65 6.62
N ASN A 122 10.14 -2.63 7.43
CA ASN A 122 9.92 -2.66 8.87
C ASN A 122 8.49 -2.20 9.22
N GLU A 123 7.80 -3.03 10.00
CA GLU A 123 6.41 -2.84 10.42
C GLU A 123 6.16 -1.61 11.31
N ASP A 124 7.12 -1.20 12.14
CA ASP A 124 6.99 0.03 12.93
C ASP A 124 6.81 1.26 12.04
N HIS A 125 7.57 1.33 10.94
CA HIS A 125 7.44 2.40 9.96
C HIS A 125 6.12 2.30 9.18
N ARG A 126 5.62 1.09 8.91
CA ARG A 126 4.32 0.90 8.28
C ARG A 126 3.18 1.37 9.19
N ILE A 127 3.27 1.09 10.49
CA ILE A 127 2.35 1.60 11.51
C ILE A 127 2.40 3.12 11.53
N LEU A 128 3.60 3.72 11.66
CA LEU A 128 3.75 5.17 11.75
C LEU A 128 3.26 5.87 10.47
N GLY A 129 3.61 5.35 9.29
CA GLY A 129 3.13 5.85 8.02
C GLY A 129 1.60 5.79 7.89
N SER A 130 0.97 4.72 8.40
CA SER A 130 -0.49 4.60 8.42
C SER A 130 -1.14 5.62 9.37
N ILE A 131 -0.51 5.89 10.52
CA ILE A 131 -0.93 6.97 11.42
C ILE A 131 -0.82 8.33 10.74
N GLU A 132 0.30 8.59 10.07
CA GLU A 132 0.54 9.82 9.33
C GLU A 132 -0.47 10.02 8.18
N LEU A 133 -0.91 8.94 7.53
CA LEU A 133 -1.98 9.00 6.53
C LEU A 133 -3.34 9.36 7.13
N MET A 134 -3.68 8.79 8.30
CA MET A 134 -4.90 9.19 9.02
C MET A 134 -4.85 10.67 9.37
N ASP A 135 -3.71 11.15 9.87
CA ASP A 135 -3.49 12.53 10.26
C ASP A 135 -3.56 13.48 9.05
N TYR A 136 -2.95 13.10 7.93
CA TYR A 136 -3.14 13.78 6.64
C TYR A 136 -4.63 13.88 6.29
N ARG A 137 -5.37 12.77 6.33
CA ARG A 137 -6.79 12.76 5.94
C ARG A 137 -7.67 13.65 6.82
N ARG A 138 -7.34 13.72 8.12
CA ARG A 138 -8.06 14.51 9.14
C ARG A 138 -7.73 15.99 9.08
N MET A 139 -6.45 16.33 8.90
CA MET A 139 -5.96 17.70 9.04
C MET A 139 -5.77 18.43 7.72
N ARG A 140 -5.83 17.74 6.58
CA ARG A 140 -5.64 18.41 5.29
C ARG A 140 -6.62 19.58 5.11
N PRO A 141 -6.15 20.73 4.62
CA PRO A 141 -7.03 21.86 4.35
C PRO A 141 -8.11 21.51 3.33
N MET A 142 -9.38 21.65 3.72
CA MET A 142 -10.55 21.41 2.86
C MET A 142 -11.22 22.71 2.41
N VAL A 143 -10.73 23.88 2.82
CA VAL A 143 -11.38 25.19 2.58
C VAL A 143 -10.59 25.98 1.55
N CYS A 144 -11.29 26.71 0.68
CA CYS A 144 -10.73 27.52 -0.41
C CYS A 144 -9.96 26.73 -1.51
N GLY A 145 -10.24 25.43 -1.67
CA GLY A 145 -9.68 24.63 -2.76
C GLY A 145 -10.32 24.95 -4.11
N THR A 146 -9.55 24.84 -5.19
CA THR A 146 -10.13 24.82 -6.55
C THR A 146 -10.77 23.45 -6.82
N LYS A 147 -11.61 23.35 -7.86
CA LYS A 147 -12.20 22.06 -8.27
C LYS A 147 -11.11 21.01 -8.55
N GLU A 148 -10.02 21.44 -9.17
CA GLU A 148 -8.85 20.61 -9.47
C GLU A 148 -8.15 20.17 -8.19
N GLY A 149 -8.06 21.04 -7.18
CA GLY A 149 -7.54 20.72 -5.86
C GLY A 149 -8.35 19.61 -5.18
N TYR A 150 -9.68 19.73 -5.16
CA TYR A 150 -10.55 18.69 -4.59
C TYR A 150 -10.47 17.37 -5.36
N ALA A 151 -10.42 17.42 -6.70
CA ALA A 151 -10.27 16.24 -7.53
C ALA A 151 -8.94 15.51 -7.24
N ARG A 152 -7.84 16.24 -7.02
CA ARG A 152 -6.55 15.66 -6.61
C ARG A 152 -6.63 14.98 -5.24
N LEU A 153 -7.30 15.60 -4.27
CA LEU A 153 -7.49 15.01 -2.94
C LEU A 153 -8.33 13.72 -3.01
N GLU A 154 -9.40 13.72 -3.81
CA GLU A 154 -10.20 12.51 -4.03
C GLU A 154 -9.39 11.40 -4.72
N GLN A 155 -8.55 11.76 -5.70
CA GLN A 155 -7.67 10.80 -6.35
C GLN A 155 -6.68 10.17 -5.36
N GLN A 156 -6.09 10.98 -4.47
CA GLN A 156 -5.22 10.50 -3.39
C GLN A 156 -5.96 9.54 -2.47
N ASP A 157 -7.18 9.88 -2.05
CA ASP A 157 -7.99 9.03 -1.18
C ASP A 157 -8.31 7.68 -1.83
N ARG A 158 -8.76 7.70 -3.08
CA ARG A 158 -9.09 6.47 -3.82
C ARG A 158 -7.86 5.59 -4.00
N ALA A 159 -6.70 6.18 -4.28
CA ALA A 159 -5.45 5.43 -4.40
C ALA A 159 -5.02 4.80 -3.08
N ALA A 160 -5.10 5.55 -1.98
CA ALA A 160 -4.80 5.04 -0.64
C ALA A 160 -5.75 3.90 -0.25
N VAL A 161 -7.06 4.06 -0.45
CA VAL A 161 -8.06 3.03 -0.12
C VAL A 161 -7.81 1.74 -0.91
N ARG A 162 -7.56 1.81 -2.22
CA ARG A 162 -7.24 0.61 -3.03
C ARG A 162 -6.00 -0.11 -2.51
N TYR A 163 -4.94 0.64 -2.20
CA TYR A 163 -3.70 0.06 -1.69
C TYR A 163 -3.89 -0.58 -0.31
N LEU A 164 -4.56 0.11 0.63
CA LEU A 164 -4.79 -0.42 1.98
C LEU A 164 -5.70 -1.66 1.97
N ILE A 165 -6.66 -1.73 1.04
CA ILE A 165 -7.44 -2.96 0.79
C ILE A 165 -6.51 -4.09 0.32
N SER A 166 -5.62 -3.80 -0.64
CA SER A 166 -4.64 -4.78 -1.12
C SER A 166 -3.69 -5.26 -0.01
N VAL A 167 -3.31 -4.38 0.92
CA VAL A 167 -2.54 -4.76 2.11
C VAL A 167 -3.28 -5.84 2.91
N LEU A 168 -4.56 -5.63 3.23
CA LEU A 168 -5.35 -6.61 3.99
C LEU A 168 -5.61 -7.91 3.22
N GLU A 169 -5.58 -7.88 1.89
CA GLU A 169 -5.78 -9.05 1.05
C GLU A 169 -4.52 -9.89 0.84
N THR A 170 -3.34 -9.27 0.94
CA THR A 170 -2.05 -9.91 0.66
C THR A 170 -1.24 -10.20 1.91
N THR A 171 -1.60 -9.60 3.05
CA THR A 171 -0.90 -9.77 4.32
C THR A 171 -1.69 -10.70 5.24
N PRO A 172 -1.05 -11.74 5.83
CA PRO A 172 -1.68 -12.54 6.88
C PRO A 172 -2.22 -11.66 8.01
N ILE A 173 -3.42 -11.94 8.52
CA ILE A 173 -4.01 -11.16 9.61
C ILE A 173 -3.32 -11.43 10.94
N PHE A 174 -2.83 -12.66 11.13
CA PHE A 174 -2.13 -13.09 12.33
C PHE A 174 -0.78 -13.70 11.97
N ILE A 175 0.21 -13.46 12.82
CA ILE A 175 1.52 -14.13 12.76
C ILE A 175 1.86 -14.77 14.11
N ILE A 176 2.78 -15.72 14.11
CA ILE A 176 3.21 -16.43 15.31
C ILE A 176 4.36 -15.67 15.97
N GLY A 177 4.33 -15.57 17.30
CA GLY A 177 5.36 -14.89 18.10
C GLY A 177 4.73 -14.14 19.27
N SER A 178 5.52 -13.64 20.22
CA SER A 178 4.99 -12.78 21.30
C SER A 178 5.04 -11.30 20.90
N GLU A 179 6.24 -10.78 20.68
CA GLU A 179 6.48 -9.36 20.39
C GLU A 179 6.08 -9.01 18.96
N ASN A 180 6.62 -9.73 17.96
CA ASN A 180 6.33 -9.48 16.55
C ASN A 180 4.84 -9.62 16.24
N ALA A 181 4.14 -10.60 16.85
CA ALA A 181 2.70 -10.74 16.68
C ALA A 181 1.92 -9.55 17.27
N THR A 182 2.39 -8.95 18.35
CA THR A 182 1.77 -7.76 18.95
C THR A 182 1.96 -6.52 18.06
N ILE A 183 3.15 -6.37 17.46
CA ILE A 183 3.45 -5.30 16.51
C ILE A 183 2.59 -5.49 15.24
N HIS A 184 2.51 -6.71 14.72
CA HIS A 184 1.70 -7.07 13.56
C HIS A 184 0.20 -6.83 13.78
N ASP A 185 -0.33 -7.24 14.94
CA ASP A 185 -1.71 -6.96 15.32
C ASP A 185 -1.97 -5.45 15.37
N THR A 186 -0.99 -4.68 15.84
CA THR A 186 -1.06 -3.21 15.84
C THR A 186 -1.06 -2.65 14.42
N TYR A 187 -0.23 -3.19 13.53
CA TYR A 187 -0.20 -2.83 12.11
C TYR A 187 -1.53 -3.06 11.42
N ILE A 188 -2.04 -4.29 11.46
CA ILE A 188 -3.31 -4.65 10.79
C ILE A 188 -4.47 -3.79 11.30
N ARG A 189 -4.57 -3.59 12.62
CA ARG A 189 -5.56 -2.67 13.20
C ARG A 189 -5.40 -1.24 12.71
N THR A 190 -4.17 -0.76 12.58
CA THR A 190 -3.90 0.61 12.12
C THR A 190 -4.30 0.77 10.67
N VAL A 191 -4.04 -0.22 9.80
CA VAL A 191 -4.52 -0.25 8.41
C VAL A 191 -6.04 -0.17 8.34
N MET A 192 -6.75 -1.01 9.11
CA MET A 192 -8.22 -1.00 9.15
C MET A 192 -8.79 0.36 9.64
N ARG A 193 -8.22 0.93 10.70
CA ARG A 193 -8.62 2.27 11.20
C ARG A 193 -8.32 3.37 10.18
N THR A 194 -7.26 3.21 9.40
CA THR A 194 -6.92 4.14 8.32
C THR A 194 -7.97 4.05 7.22
N LEU A 195 -8.36 2.84 6.81
CA LEU A 195 -9.45 2.63 5.85
C LEU A 195 -10.75 3.29 6.32
N ASP A 196 -11.17 3.03 7.56
CA ASP A 196 -12.34 3.68 8.18
C ASP A 196 -12.25 5.21 8.16
N THR A 197 -11.08 5.77 8.44
CA THR A 197 -10.86 7.23 8.40
C THR A 197 -11.02 7.79 6.99
N PHE A 198 -10.57 7.08 5.95
CA PHE A 198 -10.69 7.53 4.56
C PHE A 198 -12.12 7.37 4.02
N THR A 199 -12.80 6.27 4.36
CA THR A 199 -14.15 5.96 3.85
C THR A 199 -15.27 6.55 4.69
N GLY A 200 -14.98 7.03 5.91
CA GLY A 200 -15.99 7.49 6.87
C GLY A 200 -16.82 6.36 7.48
N GLN A 201 -16.38 5.10 7.31
CA GLN A 201 -17.02 3.93 7.89
C GLN A 201 -16.46 3.64 9.29
N GLN A 202 -17.10 2.74 10.03
CA GLN A 202 -16.62 2.31 11.34
C GLN A 202 -16.76 0.80 11.45
N HIS A 203 -15.63 0.11 11.46
CA HIS A 203 -15.56 -1.31 11.73
C HIS A 203 -14.89 -1.50 13.09
N ASP A 204 -15.60 -2.14 14.01
CA ASP A 204 -15.02 -2.43 15.32
C ASP A 204 -13.90 -3.47 15.18
N VAL A 205 -12.67 -3.01 15.41
CA VAL A 205 -11.44 -3.80 15.35
C VAL A 205 -10.91 -4.16 16.74
N THR A 206 -11.59 -3.73 17.82
CA THR A 206 -11.13 -3.91 19.19
C THR A 206 -12.27 -4.35 20.10
N GLY A 207 -12.30 -5.65 20.44
CA GLY A 207 -13.02 -6.13 21.62
C GLY A 207 -12.44 -5.56 22.93
N ASP A 208 -13.17 -5.77 24.04
CA ASP A 208 -12.97 -5.23 25.40
C ASP A 208 -11.51 -5.19 25.92
N GLN A 209 -10.73 -4.19 25.48
CA GLN A 209 -9.40 -3.83 25.98
C GLN A 209 -8.22 -4.76 25.62
N ARG A 210 -8.08 -5.25 24.37
CA ARG A 210 -6.90 -6.09 24.02
C ARG A 210 -6.07 -5.57 22.85
N LEU A 211 -4.76 -5.71 23.00
CA LEU A 211 -3.70 -5.41 22.04
C LEU A 211 -3.76 -6.25 20.74
N ARG A 212 -4.82 -7.06 20.53
CA ARG A 212 -4.95 -8.01 19.42
C ARG A 212 -6.07 -7.60 18.46
N VAL A 213 -5.95 -8.02 17.20
CA VAL A 213 -7.04 -7.92 16.21
C VAL A 213 -8.16 -8.87 16.62
N ASP A 214 -9.37 -8.35 16.86
CA ASP A 214 -10.55 -9.16 17.23
C ASP A 214 -11.61 -9.09 16.12
N MET A 215 -11.26 -9.65 14.97
CA MET A 215 -12.12 -9.70 13.79
C MET A 215 -12.03 -11.08 13.15
N SER A 216 -13.16 -11.76 12.99
CA SER A 216 -13.23 -13.02 12.25
C SER A 216 -12.99 -12.79 10.75
N GLU A 217 -12.55 -13.82 10.04
CA GLU A 217 -12.34 -13.75 8.58
C GLU A 217 -13.60 -13.32 7.83
N ASP A 218 -14.79 -13.76 8.26
CA ASP A 218 -16.05 -13.36 7.63
C ASP A 218 -16.37 -11.88 7.88
N ARG A 219 -16.10 -11.36 9.09
CA ARG A 219 -16.25 -9.94 9.39
C ARG A 219 -15.27 -9.10 8.58
N LEU A 220 -14.02 -9.58 8.42
CA LEU A 220 -13.02 -8.93 7.60
C LEU A 220 -13.41 -8.91 6.12
N ARG A 221 -13.87 -10.04 5.57
CA ARG A 221 -14.32 -10.13 4.17
C ARG A 221 -15.48 -9.16 3.91
N LYS A 222 -16.41 -9.04 4.86
CA LYS A 222 -17.49 -8.07 4.80
C LYS A 222 -16.97 -6.62 4.84
N ALA A 223 -16.07 -6.29 5.76
CA ALA A 223 -15.47 -4.96 5.86
C ALA A 223 -14.71 -4.57 4.57
N ILE A 224 -13.94 -5.50 3.99
CA ILE A 224 -13.28 -5.32 2.69
C ILE A 224 -14.28 -5.02 1.59
N ALA A 225 -15.40 -5.75 1.52
CA ALA A 225 -16.45 -5.48 0.53
C ALA A 225 -17.08 -4.09 0.73
N GLU A 226 -17.28 -3.67 1.98
CA GLU A 226 -17.83 -2.35 2.32
C GLU A 226 -16.86 -1.21 1.97
N TRP A 227 -15.57 -1.33 2.28
CA TRP A 227 -14.55 -0.37 1.84
C TRP A 227 -14.39 -0.34 0.32
N ARG A 228 -14.46 -1.50 -0.36
CA ARG A 228 -14.45 -1.57 -1.83
C ARG A 228 -15.67 -0.87 -2.44
N SER A 229 -16.84 -0.97 -1.82
CA SER A 229 -18.05 -0.31 -2.34
C SER A 229 -17.92 1.22 -2.39
N TRP A 230 -17.18 1.82 -1.44
CA TRP A 230 -16.86 3.26 -1.43
C TRP A 230 -16.08 3.71 -2.68
N LEU A 231 -15.32 2.82 -3.32
CA LEU A 231 -14.61 3.12 -4.55
C LEU A 231 -15.54 3.18 -5.78
N THR A 232 -16.79 2.74 -5.67
CA THR A 232 -17.74 2.72 -6.78
C THR A 232 -18.56 4.02 -6.75
N PRO A 233 -18.70 4.74 -7.88
CA PRO A 233 -19.49 5.97 -7.95
C PRO A 233 -20.98 5.77 -7.68
#